data_AF-A0A023H3D6-F1
#
_entry.id   AF-A0A023H3D6-F1
#
_cell.length_a   1.000
_cell.length_b   1.000
_cell.length_c   1.000
_cell.angle_alpha   90.00
_cell.angle_beta   90.00
_cell.angle_gamma   90.00
#
_symmetry.space_group_name_H-M   'P 1'
#
loop_
_entity.id
_entity.type
_entity.pdbx_description
1 polymer ?
#
loop_
_entity_poly.entity_id
_entity_poly.type
_entity_poly.pdbx_seq_one_letter_code
_entity_poly.pdbx_strand_id
1 'polypeptide(L)'
;CPFAAHIRKTNPRADLEDRNPPISIETRRIVRRGVQFGPEVTKEEKKTEKTAHGRGLIFLSYQTSIRDGFAFIQESWVNNPTFPPEATPEVPGLDPLIGQGDRTMTGTDPNKPATPLPMPEFVVPRGGEYFF
;
A
#
# COMPACT_ATOMS: atom_id res chain seq x y z
N CYS A 1 -0.32 -13.58 7.40
CA CYS A 1 -0.42 -12.43 6.48
C CYS A 1 0.74 -11.49 6.79
N PRO A 2 1.59 -11.09 5.83
CA PRO A 2 2.70 -10.16 6.09
C PRO A 2 2.21 -8.83 6.68
N PHE A 3 3.00 -8.20 7.55
CA PHE A 3 2.67 -6.88 8.12
C PHE A 3 2.66 -5.77 7.06
N ALA A 4 3.56 -5.86 6.07
CA ALA A 4 3.61 -4.93 4.94
C ALA A 4 2.61 -5.23 3.82
N ALA A 5 1.70 -6.20 4.00
CA ALA A 5 0.68 -6.49 2.98
C ALA A 5 -0.23 -5.29 2.73
N HIS A 6 -0.53 -5.00 1.46
CA HIS A 6 -1.25 -3.78 1.05
C HIS A 6 -2.56 -3.54 1.80
N ILE A 7 -3.41 -4.56 1.91
CA ILE A 7 -4.70 -4.44 2.61
C ILE A 7 -4.56 -4.27 4.12
N ARG A 8 -3.44 -4.71 4.71
CA ARG A 8 -3.15 -4.61 6.14
C ARG A 8 -2.54 -3.25 6.47
N LYS A 9 -1.64 -2.75 5.62
CA LYS A 9 -1.13 -1.37 5.67
C LYS A 9 -2.25 -0.34 5.55
N THR A 10 -3.19 -0.55 4.63
CA THR A 10 -4.28 0.43 4.37
C THR A 10 -5.50 0.28 5.28
N ASN A 11 -5.64 -0.87 5.95
CA ASN A 11 -6.66 -1.09 6.98
C ASN A 11 -6.13 -2.10 8.03
N PRO A 12 -5.48 -1.61 9.10
CA PRO A 12 -4.76 -2.44 10.07
C PRO A 12 -5.64 -3.27 11.01
N ARG A 13 -6.93 -2.91 11.16
CA ARG A 13 -7.90 -3.64 12.01
C ARG A 13 -7.34 -3.89 13.42
N ALA A 14 -7.32 -5.15 13.86
CA ALA A 14 -6.80 -5.63 15.14
C ALA A 14 -5.36 -5.18 15.44
N ASP A 15 -4.52 -4.91 14.43
CA ASP A 15 -3.16 -4.40 14.66
C ASP A 15 -3.18 -3.05 15.40
N LEU A 16 -4.29 -2.32 15.38
CA LEU A 16 -4.50 -1.06 16.13
C LEU A 16 -5.72 -1.11 17.06
N GLU A 17 -6.84 -1.68 16.61
CA GLU A 17 -8.12 -1.64 17.33
C GLU A 17 -8.17 -2.57 18.55
N ASP A 18 -7.38 -3.66 18.56
CA ASP A 18 -7.34 -4.62 19.67
C ASP A 18 -6.22 -4.32 20.68
N ARG A 19 -5.53 -3.17 20.53
CA ARG A 19 -4.48 -2.73 21.48
C ARG A 19 -5.07 -2.29 22.82
N ASN A 20 -4.19 -2.16 23.81
CA ASN A 20 -4.55 -1.60 25.12
C ASN A 20 -3.67 -0.37 25.44
N PRO A 21 -4.19 0.86 25.35
CA PRO A 21 -5.55 1.22 24.94
C PRO A 21 -5.80 1.03 23.43
N PRO A 22 -7.06 0.85 23.00
CA PRO A 22 -7.39 0.66 21.59
C PRO A 22 -7.16 1.95 20.79
N ILE A 23 -6.62 1.82 19.58
CA ILE A 23 -6.40 2.94 18.67
C ILE A 23 -7.49 2.89 17.59
N SER A 24 -8.45 3.81 17.66
CA SER A 24 -9.53 3.88 16.65
C SER A 24 -8.99 4.27 15.28
N ILE A 25 -9.44 3.55 14.24
CA ILE A 25 -9.11 3.83 12.84
C ILE A 25 -10.29 4.36 12.03
N GLU A 26 -11.42 4.70 12.67
CA GLU A 26 -12.62 5.14 11.94
C GLU A 26 -12.37 6.38 11.08
N THR A 27 -11.64 7.37 11.63
CA THR A 27 -11.28 8.58 10.87
C THR A 27 -10.32 8.31 9.70
N ARG A 28 -9.75 7.09 9.63
CA ARG A 28 -8.81 6.66 8.58
C ARG A 28 -9.49 5.92 7.45
N ARG A 29 -10.80 5.65 7.53
CA ARG A 29 -11.52 4.88 6.51
C ARG A 29 -11.80 5.73 5.27
N ILE A 30 -11.69 5.09 4.11
CA ILE A 30 -11.95 5.71 2.80
C ILE A 30 -12.87 4.81 1.97
N VAL A 31 -13.79 5.41 1.22
CA VAL A 31 -14.61 4.70 0.22
C VAL A 31 -13.90 4.81 -1.13
N ARG A 32 -13.54 3.67 -1.73
CA ARG A 32 -12.80 3.64 -3.01
C ARG A 32 -13.76 3.42 -4.19
N ARG A 33 -13.59 4.21 -5.25
CA ARG A 33 -14.35 4.13 -6.51
C ARG A 33 -13.43 4.23 -7.74
N GLY A 34 -12.25 3.60 -7.64
CA GLY A 34 -11.30 3.57 -8.75
C GLY A 34 -11.78 2.71 -9.92
N VAL A 35 -11.28 3.03 -11.12
CA VAL A 35 -11.56 2.32 -12.37
C VAL A 35 -10.27 2.08 -13.15
N GLN A 36 -10.14 0.92 -13.78
CA GLN A 36 -8.98 0.62 -14.62
C GLN A 36 -8.96 1.50 -15.88
N PHE A 37 -7.77 1.79 -16.41
CA PHE A 37 -7.61 2.45 -17.71
C PHE A 37 -6.51 1.79 -18.54
N GLY A 38 -6.56 2.04 -19.84
CA GLY A 38 -5.59 1.52 -20.81
C GLY A 38 -5.96 0.13 -21.34
N PRO A 39 -5.20 -0.38 -22.33
CA PRO A 39 -5.45 -1.67 -22.92
C PRO A 39 -4.94 -2.81 -22.04
N GLU A 40 -5.43 -4.02 -22.29
CA GLU A 40 -4.86 -5.26 -21.76
C GLU A 40 -3.37 -5.41 -22.14
N VAL A 41 -2.68 -6.30 -21.44
CA VAL A 41 -1.28 -6.62 -21.74
C VAL A 41 -1.19 -7.36 -23.08
N THR A 42 -0.36 -6.85 -23.98
CA THR A 42 -0.16 -7.46 -25.30
C THR A 42 0.77 -8.68 -25.23
N LYS A 43 0.73 -9.53 -26.28
CA LYS A 43 1.66 -10.68 -26.39
C LYS A 43 3.12 -10.23 -26.43
N GLU A 44 3.41 -9.10 -27.07
CA GLU A 44 4.77 -8.55 -27.18
C GLU A 44 5.29 -8.06 -25.82
N GLU A 45 4.47 -7.31 -25.07
CA GLU A 45 4.81 -6.87 -23.71
C GLU A 45 5.06 -8.06 -22.77
N LYS A 46 4.22 -9.12 -22.87
CA LYS A 46 4.42 -10.35 -22.11
C LYS A 46 5.74 -11.06 -22.49
N LYS A 47 6.08 -11.10 -23.77
CA LYS A 47 7.32 -11.74 -24.27
C LYS A 47 8.57 -10.97 -23.87
N THR A 48 8.49 -9.64 -23.84
CA THR A 48 9.63 -8.75 -23.55
C THR A 48 9.77 -8.38 -22.09
N GLU A 49 8.79 -8.76 -21.25
CA GLU A 49 8.68 -8.40 -19.84
C GLU A 49 8.74 -6.88 -19.60
N LYS A 50 8.25 -6.11 -20.57
CA LYS A 50 8.31 -4.65 -20.58
C LYS A 50 6.96 -4.05 -20.94
N THR A 51 6.58 -3.01 -20.20
CA THR A 51 5.40 -2.20 -20.49
C THR A 51 5.69 -1.26 -21.66
N ALA A 52 4.84 -1.32 -22.69
CA ALA A 52 4.90 -0.43 -23.86
C ALA A 52 3.69 0.53 -23.93
N HIS A 53 2.55 0.15 -23.34
CA HIS A 53 1.34 0.98 -23.31
C HIS A 53 1.01 1.48 -21.91
N GLY A 54 0.51 2.72 -21.82
CA GLY A 54 0.02 3.29 -20.58
C GLY A 54 -1.25 2.57 -20.11
N ARG A 55 -1.21 2.03 -18.89
CA ARG A 55 -2.33 1.36 -18.24
C ARG A 55 -2.21 1.47 -16.72
N GLY A 56 -3.30 1.24 -16.02
CA GLY A 56 -3.28 1.20 -14.56
C GLY A 56 -4.64 1.48 -13.96
N LEU A 57 -4.65 2.23 -12.86
CA LEU A 57 -5.83 2.56 -12.08
C LEU A 57 -6.00 4.07 -12.02
N ILE A 58 -7.18 4.56 -12.42
CA ILE A 58 -7.65 5.87 -12.02
C ILE A 58 -8.17 5.69 -10.59
N PHE A 59 -7.34 6.03 -9.61
CA PHE A 59 -7.70 5.89 -8.20
C PHE A 59 -8.60 7.05 -7.78
N LEU A 60 -9.70 6.73 -7.11
CA LEU A 60 -10.61 7.70 -6.52
C LEU A 60 -11.00 7.23 -5.12
N SER A 61 -10.92 8.11 -4.13
CA SER A 61 -11.37 7.86 -2.77
C SER A 61 -12.15 9.03 -2.18
N TYR A 62 -13.15 8.69 -1.38
CA TYR A 62 -13.99 9.63 -0.64
C TYR A 62 -13.73 9.48 0.85
N GLN A 63 -13.62 10.62 1.51
CA GLN A 63 -13.42 10.77 2.95
C GLN A 63 -13.90 12.15 3.38
N THR A 64 -14.25 12.31 4.65
CA THR A 64 -14.63 13.61 5.22
C THR A 64 -13.42 14.53 5.44
N SER A 65 -12.22 13.95 5.60
CA SER A 65 -10.96 14.66 5.78
C SER A 65 -9.87 13.96 4.98
N ILE A 66 -9.35 14.62 3.94
CA ILE A 66 -8.24 14.10 3.13
C ILE A 66 -7.00 13.88 3.99
N ARG A 67 -6.75 14.81 4.93
CA ARG A 67 -5.67 14.73 5.90
C ARG A 67 -5.77 13.44 6.71
N ASP A 68 -6.97 13.06 7.16
CA ASP A 68 -7.13 11.89 8.04
C ASP A 68 -7.29 10.57 7.30
N GLY A 69 -7.78 10.60 6.06
CA GLY A 69 -7.97 9.43 5.20
C GLY A 69 -6.78 9.19 4.27
N PHE A 70 -6.94 9.52 2.99
CA PHE A 70 -5.96 9.20 1.93
C PHE A 70 -4.53 9.63 2.26
N ALA A 71 -4.32 10.89 2.66
CA ALA A 71 -2.97 11.41 2.90
C ALA A 71 -2.30 10.69 4.07
N PHE A 72 -3.03 10.49 5.18
CA PHE A 72 -2.53 9.75 6.35
C PHE A 72 -2.19 8.30 6.01
N ILE A 73 -3.07 7.58 5.32
CA ILE A 73 -2.82 6.20 4.92
C ILE A 73 -1.54 6.11 4.08
N GLN A 74 -1.38 6.98 3.09
CA GLN A 74 -0.21 6.96 2.20
C GLN A 74 1.08 7.28 2.97
N GLU A 75 1.09 8.35 3.75
CA GLU A 75 2.29 8.86 4.42
C GLU A 75 2.64 8.04 5.68
N SER A 76 1.68 7.89 6.59
CA SER A 76 1.94 7.38 7.95
C SER A 76 1.93 5.86 8.05
N TRP A 77 1.27 5.16 7.10
CA TRP A 77 1.16 3.70 7.12
C TRP A 77 1.91 3.05 5.96
N VAL A 78 1.53 3.39 4.74
CA VAL A 78 2.01 2.77 3.49
C VAL A 78 3.50 3.07 3.24
N ASN A 79 3.91 4.33 3.40
CA ASN A 79 5.29 4.78 3.24
C ASN A 79 6.15 4.60 4.50
N ASN A 80 5.59 4.10 5.60
CA ASN A 80 6.30 3.96 6.86
C ASN A 80 6.84 2.53 7.04
N PRO A 81 8.16 2.28 7.00
CA PRO A 81 8.73 0.94 7.10
C PRO A 81 8.48 0.26 8.45
N THR A 82 8.21 1.01 9.52
CA THR A 82 8.03 0.48 10.87
C THR A 82 6.56 0.33 11.26
N PHE A 83 5.63 0.61 10.34
CA PHE A 83 4.20 0.40 10.55
C PHE A 83 3.75 -0.99 10.07
N PRO A 84 2.82 -1.69 10.75
CA PRO A 84 2.26 -1.39 12.07
C PRO A 84 3.32 -1.48 13.18
N PRO A 85 3.20 -0.69 14.26
CA PRO A 85 4.18 -0.65 15.33
C PRO A 85 4.08 -1.89 16.21
N GLU A 86 4.78 -2.96 15.85
CA GLU A 86 4.77 -4.25 16.55
C GLU A 86 6.02 -4.43 17.44
N ALA A 87 5.89 -5.23 18.49
CA ALA A 87 7.01 -5.64 19.34
C ALA A 87 7.73 -6.90 18.78
N THR A 88 7.80 -7.02 17.45
CA THR A 88 8.53 -8.11 16.78
C THR A 88 9.92 -7.61 16.37
N PRO A 89 10.92 -8.52 16.27
CA PRO A 89 12.25 -8.15 15.78
C PRO A 89 12.29 -7.80 14.29
N GLU A 90 11.16 -7.88 13.59
CA GLU A 90 11.04 -7.74 12.14
C GLU A 90 10.56 -6.33 11.79
N VAL A 91 11.27 -5.63 10.92
CA VAL A 91 10.78 -4.38 10.35
C VAL A 91 9.89 -4.73 9.14
N PRO A 92 8.58 -4.43 9.16
CA PRO A 92 7.66 -4.81 8.08
C PRO A 92 8.12 -4.34 6.69
N GLY A 93 8.66 -3.12 6.64
CA GLY A 93 9.00 -2.44 5.40
C GLY A 93 7.83 -1.66 4.80
N LEU A 94 8.04 -1.17 3.59
CA LEU A 94 7.04 -0.40 2.85
C LEU A 94 5.98 -1.33 2.24
N ASP A 95 4.81 -0.77 1.96
CA ASP A 95 3.85 -1.46 1.08
C ASP A 95 4.49 -1.76 -0.29
N PRO A 96 4.46 -3.00 -0.77
CA PRO A 96 5.14 -3.39 -2.01
C PRO A 96 4.46 -2.85 -3.28
N LEU A 97 3.19 -2.45 -3.22
CA LEU A 97 2.43 -1.95 -4.36
C LEU A 97 2.52 -0.43 -4.47
N ILE A 98 2.14 0.27 -3.41
CA ILE A 98 1.93 1.74 -3.42
C ILE A 98 2.86 2.51 -2.48
N GLY A 99 3.76 1.84 -1.75
CA GLY A 99 4.80 2.51 -0.96
C GLY A 99 5.72 3.34 -1.85
N GLN A 100 6.18 4.51 -1.42
CA GLN A 100 7.09 5.36 -2.19
C GLN A 100 8.44 5.48 -1.49
N GLY A 101 9.51 5.19 -2.22
CA GLY A 101 10.88 5.10 -1.68
C GLY A 101 11.52 3.74 -1.95
N ASP A 102 12.46 3.34 -1.08
CA ASP A 102 13.08 2.01 -1.13
C ASP A 102 12.08 0.94 -0.66
N ARG A 103 11.44 0.27 -1.64
CA ARG A 103 10.41 -0.73 -1.40
C ARG A 103 11.05 -2.06 -1.06
N THR A 104 11.30 -2.28 0.22
CA THR A 104 11.64 -3.60 0.76
C THR A 104 10.55 -4.04 1.73
N MET A 105 10.14 -5.31 1.68
CA MET A 105 9.18 -5.89 2.62
C MET A 105 9.70 -7.19 3.27
N THR A 106 9.22 -7.48 4.47
CA THR A 106 9.47 -8.74 5.19
C THR A 106 8.17 -9.53 5.38
N GLY A 107 8.27 -10.76 5.89
CA GLY A 107 7.15 -11.63 6.20
C GLY A 107 6.54 -12.39 5.01
N THR A 108 7.19 -12.33 3.84
CA THR A 108 6.73 -13.01 2.61
C THR A 108 7.04 -14.51 2.60
N ASP A 109 8.16 -14.93 3.19
CA ASP A 109 8.50 -16.33 3.43
C ASP A 109 7.98 -16.77 4.82
N PRO A 110 6.97 -17.65 4.89
CA PRO A 110 6.43 -18.13 6.17
C PRO A 110 7.45 -18.84 7.06
N ASN A 111 8.50 -19.43 6.50
CA ASN A 111 9.54 -20.14 7.24
C ASN A 111 10.71 -19.22 7.64
N LYS A 112 10.86 -18.08 6.97
CA LYS A 112 11.95 -17.11 7.20
C LYS A 112 11.42 -15.68 7.15
N PRO A 113 10.54 -15.29 8.09
CA PRO A 113 9.78 -14.05 8.00
C PRO A 113 10.66 -12.78 8.03
N ALA A 114 11.83 -12.84 8.67
CA ALA A 114 12.80 -11.75 8.66
C ALA A 114 13.56 -11.54 7.32
N THR A 115 13.34 -12.39 6.31
CA THR A 115 14.02 -12.27 5.01
C THR A 115 13.49 -11.07 4.23
N PRO A 116 14.33 -10.07 3.91
CA PRO A 116 13.89 -8.92 3.14
C PRO A 116 13.72 -9.29 1.65
N LEU A 117 12.63 -8.82 1.05
CA LEU A 117 12.36 -8.90 -0.37
C LEU A 117 12.31 -7.48 -0.97
N PRO A 118 13.32 -7.07 -1.75
CA PRO A 118 13.25 -5.82 -2.50
C PRO A 118 12.22 -5.94 -3.63
N MET A 119 11.45 -4.88 -3.83
CA MET A 119 10.35 -4.82 -4.79
C MET A 119 10.55 -3.61 -5.71
N PRO A 120 10.41 -3.76 -7.04
CA PRO A 120 10.48 -2.63 -7.95
C PRO A 120 9.25 -1.73 -7.83
N GLU A 121 9.30 -0.57 -8.50
CA GLU A 121 8.16 0.33 -8.60
C GLU A 121 7.11 -0.20 -9.60
N PHE A 122 6.15 -0.99 -9.11
CA PHE A 122 5.05 -1.51 -9.94
C PHE A 122 3.97 -0.46 -10.25
N VAL A 123 3.79 0.51 -9.36
CA VAL A 123 2.79 1.58 -9.50
C VAL A 123 3.53 2.91 -9.46
N VAL A 124 3.43 3.65 -10.57
CA VAL A 124 4.07 4.95 -10.78
C VAL A 124 2.98 6.03 -10.85
N PRO A 125 2.89 6.95 -9.88
CA PRO A 125 1.93 8.05 -9.95
C PRO A 125 2.29 9.01 -11.09
N ARG A 126 1.29 9.45 -11.85
CA ARG A 126 1.46 10.38 -12.99
C ARG A 126 0.71 11.70 -12.82
N GLY A 127 0.09 11.91 -11.66
CA GLY A 127 -0.70 13.11 -11.35
C GLY A 127 -1.87 12.77 -10.41
N GLY A 128 -2.56 13.81 -9.96
CA GLY A 128 -3.71 13.73 -9.08
C GLY A 128 -4.09 15.12 -8.57
N GLU A 129 -5.30 15.25 -8.03
CA GLU A 129 -5.80 16.50 -7.44
C GLU A 129 -6.83 16.18 -6.35
N TYR A 130 -7.03 17.12 -5.42
CA TYR A 130 -8.04 17.08 -4.38
C TYR A 130 -9.27 17.92 -4.75
N PHE A 131 -10.46 17.34 -4.56
CA PHE A 131 -11.75 17.96 -4.87
C PHE A 131 -12.68 17.90 -3.65
N PHE A 132 -13.73 18.73 -3.66
CA PHE A 132 -14.82 18.74 -2.68
C PHE A 132 -16.17 18.60 -3.40
#